data_AF-A0A833QA41-F1
#
_entry.id   AF-A0A833QA41-F1
#
_cell.length_a   1.000
_cell.length_b   1.000
_cell.length_c   1.000
_cell.angle_alpha   90.00
_cell.angle_beta   90.00
_cell.angle_gamma   90.00
#
_symmetry.space_group_name_H-M   'P 1'
#
loop_
_entity.id
_entity.type
_entity.pdbx_description
1 polymer ?
#
loop_
_entity_poly.entity_id
_entity_poly.type
_entity_poly.pdbx_seq_one_letter_code
_entity_poly.pdbx_strand_id
1 'polypeptide(L)'
;MVFTAEKEALVVDSWNAIKADAGELGLKFFLRIFEITPSASGLFPFLRDSSVPLEKNPKLKRHAMTVFAMTCDSAVQLQRIGKVIVRDTTVRKLGATHMKAGVSNEHFEVMKYALLETIKEAVPHMWSDKMKGAWSKAYDKLVTAIKEEMKPIPRALQATGFTEAEEDFVLGSWNVIKENAATLGLNFFLRIFEIAPSTSSLFSFLRDSRVSLDQNPKLKRHAMTVFSMTCDSAVQLHTLGKVMVKDAILTKLGHVHSMAGITQEHFEVMRFALLDTIKEAVPHMWCPEMRNAWAKAYDKLTEAIQEEMKTPADSMIVKYKLSSPKFTAEKEALVLDSWNTMQSDVPNLGLKFFLRIFEIAPSTVGLFSFLRNADVPLHKNPKLKRHAMIVFSMTCDSAMQLRRAGKVVVKETSVQKLGNTHFKAGVMTEHFELTRYALLETIKEAVPYMWSPQMKNAWAEAFDNLAAAIREAMRAYPSL
;
A
#
# COMPACT_ATOMS: atom_id res chain seq x y z
N MET A 1 1.49 30.44 13.46
CA MET A 1 0.84 30.89 12.19
C MET A 1 0.48 29.70 11.32
N VAL A 2 -0.77 29.61 10.86
CA VAL A 2 -1.30 28.58 9.95
C VAL A 2 -0.64 28.70 8.56
N PHE A 3 -0.52 27.59 7.82
CA PHE A 3 -0.10 27.59 6.41
C PHE A 3 -1.37 27.71 5.55
N THR A 4 -1.52 28.81 4.81
CA THR A 4 -2.78 29.15 4.13
C THR A 4 -2.84 28.58 2.71
N ALA A 5 -4.04 28.51 2.12
CA ALA A 5 -4.21 28.12 0.72
C ALA A 5 -3.44 29.04 -0.25
N GLU A 6 -3.35 30.35 0.04
CA GLU A 6 -2.51 31.29 -0.72
C GLU A 6 -1.03 30.88 -0.71
N LYS A 7 -0.50 30.46 0.46
CA LYS A 7 0.90 30.01 0.57
C LYS A 7 1.13 28.69 -0.15
N GLU A 8 0.17 27.78 -0.13
CA GLU A 8 0.22 26.55 -0.92
C GLU A 8 0.25 26.86 -2.42
N ALA A 9 -0.67 27.70 -2.91
CA ALA A 9 -0.73 28.09 -4.31
C ALA A 9 0.59 28.72 -4.78
N LEU A 10 1.16 29.65 -4.00
CA LEU A 10 2.46 30.25 -4.32
C LEU A 10 3.57 29.21 -4.51
N VAL A 11 3.61 28.15 -3.68
CA VAL A 11 4.61 27.08 -3.80
C VAL A 11 4.28 26.15 -4.98
N VAL A 12 3.04 25.70 -5.09
CA VAL A 12 2.60 24.73 -6.11
C VAL A 12 2.67 25.32 -7.52
N ASP A 13 2.23 26.57 -7.71
CA ASP A 13 2.22 27.23 -9.01
C ASP A 13 3.64 27.52 -9.49
N SER A 14 4.50 28.05 -8.60
CA SER A 14 5.91 28.28 -8.94
C SER A 14 6.67 26.98 -9.17
N TRP A 15 6.38 25.91 -8.40
CA TRP A 15 6.92 24.58 -8.67
C TRP A 15 6.48 24.06 -10.04
N ASN A 16 5.20 24.20 -10.39
CA ASN A 16 4.68 23.78 -11.69
C ASN A 16 5.32 24.53 -12.86
N ALA A 17 5.70 25.79 -12.68
CA ALA A 17 6.43 26.57 -13.68
C ALA A 17 7.86 26.08 -13.90
N ILE A 18 8.54 25.58 -12.86
CA ILE A 18 9.96 25.18 -12.94
C ILE A 18 10.19 23.65 -13.02
N LYS A 19 9.17 22.83 -12.80
CA LYS A 19 9.32 21.36 -12.67
C LYS A 19 9.92 20.68 -13.89
N ALA A 20 9.67 21.21 -15.09
CA ALA A 20 10.19 20.64 -16.34
C ALA A 20 11.73 20.75 -16.39
N ASP A 21 12.27 21.84 -15.85
CA ASP A 21 13.70 22.15 -15.80
C ASP A 21 14.33 21.81 -14.43
N ALA A 22 13.56 21.22 -13.51
CA ALA A 22 13.99 20.96 -12.13
C ALA A 22 15.27 20.13 -12.02
N GLY A 23 15.56 19.31 -13.02
CA GLY A 23 16.81 18.58 -13.09
C GLY A 23 18.04 19.49 -13.29
N GLU A 24 17.97 20.44 -14.21
CA GLU A 24 19.06 21.40 -14.47
C GLU A 24 19.14 22.46 -13.37
N LEU A 25 18.00 22.96 -12.91
CA LEU A 25 17.93 23.83 -11.73
C LEU A 25 18.47 23.13 -10.48
N GLY A 26 18.22 21.83 -10.36
CA GLY A 26 18.73 21.01 -9.28
C GLY A 26 20.27 20.90 -9.26
N LEU A 27 20.91 20.89 -10.42
CA LEU A 27 22.36 20.93 -10.53
C LEU A 27 22.91 22.30 -10.13
N LYS A 28 22.31 23.40 -10.64
CA LYS A 28 22.66 24.77 -10.24
C LYS A 28 22.54 24.98 -8.72
N PHE A 29 21.48 24.43 -8.13
CA PHE A 29 21.26 24.42 -6.69
C PHE A 29 22.42 23.77 -5.91
N PHE A 30 22.91 22.61 -6.33
CA PHE A 30 24.03 21.94 -5.65
C PHE A 30 25.38 22.61 -5.90
N LEU A 31 25.62 23.11 -7.11
CA LEU A 31 26.82 23.90 -7.41
C LEU A 31 26.91 25.10 -6.48
N ARG A 32 25.80 25.83 -6.29
CA ARG A 32 25.70 26.93 -5.33
C ARG A 32 25.98 26.51 -3.89
N ILE A 33 25.49 25.34 -3.46
CA ILE A 33 25.79 24.81 -2.12
C ILE A 33 27.30 24.57 -1.97
N PHE A 34 27.95 23.99 -2.99
CA PHE A 34 29.38 23.70 -2.95
C PHE A 34 30.26 24.94 -3.13
N GLU A 35 29.77 25.99 -3.78
CA GLU A 35 30.43 27.30 -3.80
C GLU A 35 30.42 27.96 -2.42
N ILE A 36 29.30 27.88 -1.69
CA ILE A 36 29.15 28.45 -0.35
C ILE A 36 29.89 27.61 0.71
N THR A 37 29.78 26.29 0.59
CA THR A 37 30.37 25.31 1.52
C THR A 37 31.04 24.19 0.73
N PRO A 38 32.30 24.38 0.26
CA PRO A 38 33.02 23.37 -0.53
C PRO A 38 33.14 22.01 0.16
N SER A 39 33.28 22.01 1.49
CA SER A 39 33.37 20.78 2.30
C SER A 39 32.10 19.93 2.25
N ALA A 40 30.94 20.51 1.91
CA ALA A 40 29.68 19.77 1.82
C ALA A 40 29.69 18.71 0.70
N SER A 41 30.53 18.88 -0.33
CA SER A 41 30.74 17.86 -1.38
C SER A 41 31.21 16.52 -0.79
N GLY A 42 32.00 16.55 0.29
CA GLY A 42 32.50 15.37 0.99
C GLY A 42 31.42 14.55 1.71
N LEU A 43 30.22 15.12 1.90
CA LEU A 43 29.06 14.45 2.51
C LEU A 43 28.33 13.52 1.53
N PHE A 44 28.67 13.56 0.24
CA PHE A 44 28.08 12.74 -0.81
C PHE A 44 29.06 11.64 -1.21
N PRO A 45 28.90 10.38 -0.72
CA PRO A 45 29.86 9.31 -1.00
C PRO A 45 30.06 9.05 -2.49
N PHE A 46 29.00 9.21 -3.29
CA PHE A 46 29.05 9.02 -4.73
C PHE A 46 29.81 10.11 -5.50
N LEU A 47 30.24 11.19 -4.85
CA LEU A 47 31.10 12.22 -5.45
C LEU A 47 32.59 11.97 -5.20
N ARG A 48 32.96 11.25 -4.13
CA ARG A 48 34.36 11.11 -3.71
C ARG A 48 35.26 10.48 -4.79
N ASP A 49 34.74 9.49 -5.51
CA ASP A 49 35.46 8.77 -6.57
C ASP A 49 34.85 8.99 -7.97
N SER A 50 34.06 10.05 -8.15
CA SER A 50 33.37 10.30 -9.41
C SER A 50 34.26 11.04 -10.41
N SER A 51 34.45 10.47 -11.60
CA SER A 51 35.04 11.17 -12.76
C SER A 51 34.05 12.08 -13.49
N VAL A 52 32.75 12.01 -13.15
CA VAL A 52 31.70 12.83 -13.76
C VAL A 52 31.72 14.24 -13.13
N PRO A 53 31.83 15.31 -13.94
CA PRO A 53 31.73 16.69 -13.46
C PRO A 53 30.43 16.96 -12.70
N LEU A 54 30.47 17.85 -11.70
CA LEU A 54 29.34 18.13 -10.82
C LEU A 54 28.11 18.60 -11.62
N GLU A 55 28.32 19.40 -12.66
CA GLU A 55 27.31 19.97 -13.56
C GLU A 55 26.63 18.91 -14.43
N LYS A 56 27.17 17.69 -14.49
CA LYS A 56 26.64 16.59 -15.30
C LYS A 56 26.30 15.36 -14.46
N ASN A 57 26.38 15.46 -13.13
CA ASN A 57 26.25 14.30 -12.26
C ASN A 57 24.76 13.87 -12.11
N PRO A 58 24.37 12.68 -12.63
CA PRO A 58 22.98 12.25 -12.63
C PRO A 58 22.45 11.94 -11.21
N LYS A 59 23.34 11.60 -10.26
CA LYS A 59 22.95 11.33 -8.86
C LYS A 59 22.64 12.64 -8.12
N LEU A 60 23.42 13.70 -8.33
CA LEU A 60 23.09 15.04 -7.83
C LEU A 60 21.77 15.55 -8.40
N LYS A 61 21.59 15.42 -9.72
CA LYS A 61 20.34 15.78 -10.41
C LYS A 61 19.12 15.13 -9.77
N ARG A 62 19.17 13.80 -9.55
CA ARG A 62 18.07 13.05 -8.91
C ARG A 62 17.83 13.46 -7.46
N HIS A 63 18.90 13.67 -6.68
CA HIS A 63 18.78 14.10 -5.30
C HIS A 63 18.13 15.49 -5.21
N ALA A 64 18.56 16.44 -6.06
CA ALA A 64 17.99 17.77 -6.09
C ALA A 64 16.49 17.75 -6.41
N MET A 65 16.08 17.04 -7.47
CA MET A 65 14.67 16.90 -7.81
C MET A 65 13.83 16.38 -6.64
N THR A 66 14.39 15.47 -5.83
CA THR A 66 13.74 14.97 -4.62
C THR A 66 13.55 16.09 -3.58
N VAL A 67 14.57 16.92 -3.35
CA VAL A 67 14.49 18.07 -2.42
C VAL A 67 13.39 19.05 -2.84
N PHE A 68 13.34 19.44 -4.13
CA PHE A 68 12.31 20.34 -4.63
C PHE A 68 10.91 19.75 -4.49
N ALA A 69 10.71 18.50 -4.93
CA ALA A 69 9.42 17.82 -4.87
C ALA A 69 8.94 17.65 -3.42
N MET A 70 9.81 17.20 -2.51
CA MET A 70 9.46 17.03 -1.11
C MET A 70 9.14 18.35 -0.41
N THR A 71 9.82 19.44 -0.78
CA THR A 71 9.51 20.77 -0.24
C THR A 71 8.15 21.27 -0.74
N CYS A 72 7.80 21.01 -2.00
CA CYS A 72 6.47 21.29 -2.53
C CYS A 72 5.39 20.46 -1.82
N ASP A 73 5.61 19.15 -1.65
CA ASP A 73 4.69 18.26 -0.94
C ASP A 73 4.49 18.68 0.53
N SER A 74 5.55 19.17 1.17
CA SER A 74 5.48 19.75 2.53
C SER A 74 4.49 20.92 2.60
N ALA A 75 4.49 21.82 1.61
CA ALA A 75 3.54 22.94 1.55
C ALA A 75 2.08 22.45 1.49
N VAL A 76 1.80 21.47 0.62
CA VAL A 76 0.47 20.86 0.47
C VAL A 76 0.02 20.21 1.78
N GLN A 77 0.91 19.48 2.45
CA GLN A 77 0.58 18.82 3.72
C GLN A 77 0.36 19.80 4.86
N LEU A 78 1.16 20.88 4.93
CA LEU A 78 0.98 21.92 5.93
C LEU A 78 -0.36 22.63 5.79
N GLN A 79 -0.87 22.81 4.57
CA GLN A 79 -2.19 23.39 4.36
C GLN A 79 -3.30 22.40 4.76
N ARG A 80 -3.20 21.14 4.31
CA ARG A 80 -4.28 20.16 4.48
C ARG A 80 -4.39 19.59 5.90
N ILE A 81 -3.25 19.37 6.54
CA ILE A 81 -3.13 18.58 7.78
C ILE A 81 -2.49 19.42 8.91
N GLY A 82 -1.93 20.60 8.60
CA GLY A 82 -1.28 21.46 9.59
C GLY A 82 0.13 21.00 10.00
N LYS A 83 0.56 19.82 9.56
CA LYS A 83 1.89 19.26 9.82
C LYS A 83 2.41 18.49 8.61
N VAL A 84 3.73 18.36 8.52
CA VAL A 84 4.38 17.53 7.50
C VAL A 84 4.33 16.07 7.97
N ILE A 85 3.66 15.23 7.19
CA ILE A 85 3.61 13.77 7.31
C ILE A 85 4.20 13.19 6.03
N VAL A 86 5.53 13.13 5.96
CA VAL A 86 6.17 12.23 5.01
C VAL A 86 5.96 10.81 5.55
N ARG A 87 5.58 9.84 4.70
CA ARG A 87 5.37 8.43 5.11
C ARG A 87 6.41 8.03 6.16
N ASP A 88 5.99 7.47 7.29
CA ASP A 88 6.86 7.24 8.47
C ASP A 88 8.19 6.54 8.12
N THR A 89 8.18 5.60 7.18
CA THR A 89 9.39 4.90 6.71
C THR A 89 10.33 5.79 5.90
N THR A 90 9.83 6.79 5.19
CA THR A 90 10.60 7.69 4.33
C THR A 90 11.31 8.79 5.13
N VAL A 91 10.64 9.48 6.06
CA VAL A 91 11.31 10.54 6.86
C VAL A 91 12.31 9.98 7.86
N ARG A 92 12.05 8.79 8.43
CA ARG A 92 13.03 8.06 9.26
C ARG A 92 14.29 7.68 8.48
N LYS A 93 14.12 7.11 7.29
CA LYS A 93 15.24 6.79 6.39
C LYS A 93 16.05 8.03 6.01
N LEU A 94 15.36 9.14 5.71
CA LEU A 94 16.02 10.41 5.40
C LEU A 94 16.80 10.93 6.61
N GLY A 95 16.21 10.94 7.81
CA GLY A 95 16.88 11.32 9.06
C GLY A 95 18.14 10.49 9.30
N ALA A 96 18.02 9.17 9.24
CA ALA A 96 19.17 8.25 9.40
C ALA A 96 20.27 8.51 8.35
N THR A 97 19.89 8.70 7.09
CA THR A 97 20.85 8.96 5.99
C THR A 97 21.61 10.28 6.22
N HIS A 98 20.90 11.36 6.58
CA HIS A 98 21.52 12.67 6.81
C HIS A 98 22.39 12.65 8.08
N MET A 99 21.98 11.93 9.12
CA MET A 99 22.77 11.72 10.33
C MET A 99 24.06 10.94 10.02
N LYS A 100 23.98 9.82 9.28
CA LYS A 100 25.13 9.01 8.85
C LYS A 100 26.11 9.82 7.99
N ALA A 101 25.58 10.64 7.09
CA ALA A 101 26.40 11.51 6.24
C ALA A 101 27.08 12.65 7.02
N GLY A 102 26.72 12.89 8.29
CA GLY A 102 27.28 13.97 9.11
C GLY A 102 26.71 15.34 8.75
N VAL A 103 25.46 15.40 8.26
CA VAL A 103 24.82 16.66 7.92
C VAL A 103 24.51 17.44 9.21
N SER A 104 25.10 18.62 9.38
CA SER A 104 24.82 19.53 10.50
C SER A 104 23.68 20.50 10.19
N ASN A 105 23.31 21.30 11.19
CA ASN A 105 22.29 22.35 11.03
C ASN A 105 22.70 23.40 10.00
N GLU A 106 23.97 23.76 9.95
CA GLU A 106 24.54 24.77 9.05
C GLU A 106 24.35 24.36 7.59
N HIS A 107 24.50 23.07 7.26
CA HIS A 107 24.25 22.57 5.92
C HIS A 107 22.79 22.77 5.49
N PHE A 108 21.82 22.59 6.40
CA PHE A 108 20.41 22.84 6.09
C PHE A 108 20.13 24.33 5.84
N GLU A 109 20.82 25.25 6.51
CA GLU A 109 20.67 26.69 6.28
C GLU A 109 21.27 27.13 4.94
N VAL A 110 22.46 26.61 4.59
CA VAL A 110 23.08 26.84 3.27
C VAL A 110 22.19 26.29 2.15
N MET A 111 21.63 25.10 2.36
CA MET A 111 20.71 24.48 1.42
C MET A 111 19.43 25.30 1.26
N LYS A 112 18.87 25.85 2.35
CA LYS A 112 17.70 26.74 2.29
C LYS A 112 17.97 27.98 1.45
N TYR A 113 19.11 28.63 1.68
CA TYR A 113 19.51 29.81 0.92
C TYR A 113 19.67 29.47 -0.57
N ALA A 114 20.40 28.41 -0.89
CA ALA A 114 20.62 27.97 -2.27
C ALA A 114 19.30 27.62 -2.98
N LEU A 115 18.37 26.97 -2.28
CA LEU A 115 17.05 26.63 -2.81
C LEU A 115 16.27 27.90 -3.20
N LEU A 116 16.19 28.87 -2.29
CA LEU A 116 15.44 30.11 -2.51
C LEU A 116 16.03 30.95 -3.64
N GLU A 117 17.35 31.12 -3.71
CA GLU A 117 17.98 31.86 -4.81
C GLU A 117 17.80 31.15 -6.15
N THR A 118 17.87 29.81 -6.17
CA THR A 118 17.64 29.03 -7.41
C THR A 118 16.22 29.21 -7.92
N ILE A 119 15.22 29.21 -7.04
CA ILE A 119 13.82 29.43 -7.44
C ILE A 119 13.61 30.87 -7.93
N LYS A 120 14.20 31.87 -7.22
CA LYS A 120 14.13 33.28 -7.60
C LYS A 120 14.68 33.55 -9.00
N GLU A 121 15.80 32.94 -9.33
CA GLU A 121 16.42 33.03 -10.66
C GLU A 121 15.61 32.30 -11.74
N ALA A 122 14.97 31.18 -11.38
CA ALA A 122 14.18 30.40 -12.32
C ALA A 122 12.85 31.06 -12.70
N VAL A 123 12.19 31.74 -11.76
CA VAL A 123 10.88 32.39 -11.96
C VAL A 123 10.85 33.82 -11.38
N PRO A 124 11.68 34.74 -11.90
CA PRO A 124 11.79 36.10 -11.36
C PRO A 124 10.46 36.87 -11.45
N HIS A 125 9.62 36.57 -12.44
CA HIS A 125 8.31 37.20 -12.64
C HIS A 125 7.25 36.75 -11.62
N MET A 126 7.42 35.58 -10.98
CA MET A 126 6.53 35.10 -9.92
C MET A 126 7.05 35.45 -8.52
N TRP A 127 8.34 35.83 -8.43
CA TRP A 127 9.03 35.99 -7.16
C TRP A 127 8.48 37.16 -6.35
N SER A 128 8.19 36.90 -5.08
CA SER A 128 7.73 37.90 -4.12
C SER A 128 8.17 37.51 -2.71
N ASP A 129 8.18 38.46 -1.78
CA ASP A 129 8.48 38.17 -0.36
C ASP A 129 7.48 37.16 0.24
N LYS A 130 6.23 37.20 -0.21
CA LYS A 130 5.21 36.21 0.16
C LYS A 130 5.59 34.81 -0.32
N MET A 131 6.00 34.67 -1.58
CA MET A 131 6.43 33.40 -2.16
C MET A 131 7.70 32.87 -1.48
N LYS A 132 8.70 33.74 -1.25
CA LYS A 132 9.90 33.43 -0.48
C LYS A 132 9.54 32.89 0.91
N GLY A 133 8.62 33.57 1.61
CA GLY A 133 8.15 33.14 2.92
C GLY A 133 7.39 31.80 2.91
N ALA A 134 6.64 31.51 1.84
CA ALA A 134 5.93 30.25 1.67
C ALA A 134 6.90 29.06 1.47
N TRP A 135 7.84 29.19 0.52
CA TRP A 135 8.89 28.19 0.28
C TRP A 135 9.78 27.98 1.51
N SER A 136 10.23 29.06 2.15
CA SER A 136 11.02 29.00 3.39
C SER A 136 10.30 28.19 4.45
N LYS A 137 9.01 28.47 4.69
CA LYS A 137 8.25 27.78 5.75
C LYS A 137 8.00 26.31 5.42
N ALA A 138 7.75 25.98 4.16
CA ALA A 138 7.60 24.59 3.73
C ALA A 138 8.90 23.79 3.92
N TYR A 139 10.03 24.40 3.55
CA TYR A 139 11.36 23.84 3.75
C TYR A 139 11.68 23.65 5.25
N ASP A 140 11.49 24.68 6.07
CA ASP A 140 11.79 24.64 7.50
C ASP A 140 11.04 23.51 8.22
N LYS A 141 9.79 23.27 7.83
CA LYS A 141 8.97 22.20 8.41
C LYS A 141 9.37 20.81 7.93
N LEU A 142 9.78 20.68 6.67
CA LEU A 142 10.36 19.44 6.18
C LEU A 142 11.68 19.13 6.91
N VAL A 143 12.56 20.10 7.04
CA VAL A 143 13.83 19.97 7.77
C VAL A 143 13.60 19.65 9.23
N THR A 144 12.60 20.27 9.88
CA THR A 144 12.22 19.93 11.25
C THR A 144 11.86 18.44 11.37
N ALA A 145 11.02 17.93 10.47
CA ALA A 145 10.64 16.51 10.46
C ALA A 145 11.85 15.58 10.22
N ILE A 146 12.78 15.95 9.34
CA ILE A 146 14.02 15.18 9.12
C ILE A 146 14.90 15.19 10.37
N LYS A 147 15.13 16.36 10.97
CA LYS A 147 15.97 16.52 12.18
C LYS A 147 15.39 15.77 13.39
N GLU A 148 14.06 15.70 13.51
CA GLU A 148 13.40 14.90 14.56
C GLU A 148 13.77 13.41 14.49
N GLU A 149 14.09 12.91 13.28
CA GLU A 149 14.52 11.55 13.00
C GLU A 149 16.05 11.41 12.82
N MET A 150 16.83 12.49 12.87
CA MET A 150 18.31 12.47 12.95
C MET A 150 18.78 12.16 14.37
N LYS A 151 18.14 11.19 15.02
CA LYS A 151 18.47 10.75 16.39
C LYS A 151 19.21 9.41 16.33
N PRO A 152 20.16 9.18 17.24
CA PRO A 152 20.80 7.87 17.38
C PRO A 152 19.74 6.79 17.59
N ILE A 153 19.83 5.69 16.85
CA ILE A 153 18.97 4.53 17.06
C ILE A 153 19.16 4.07 18.52
N PRO A 154 18.10 3.97 19.35
CA PRO A 154 18.20 3.50 20.71
C PRO A 154 18.93 2.15 20.78
N ARG A 155 19.89 2.00 21.70
CA ARG A 155 20.73 0.79 21.88
C ARG A 155 19.90 -0.50 22.08
N ALA A 156 18.67 -0.39 22.57
CA ALA A 156 17.72 -1.50 22.71
C ALA A 156 17.16 -2.00 21.36
N LEU A 157 17.14 -1.17 20.31
CA LEU A 157 16.69 -1.54 18.96
C LEU A 157 17.81 -2.19 18.12
N GLN A 158 19.09 -1.94 18.47
CA GLN A 158 20.24 -2.67 17.92
C GLN A 158 20.24 -4.17 18.28
N ALA A 159 19.49 -4.56 19.32
CA ALA A 159 19.41 -5.94 19.80
C ALA A 159 18.60 -6.89 18.90
N THR A 160 17.95 -6.37 17.86
CA THR A 160 17.11 -7.15 16.91
C THR A 160 17.93 -7.87 15.84
N GLY A 161 19.23 -7.62 15.81
CA GLY A 161 20.21 -8.39 15.07
C GLY A 161 20.34 -8.01 13.60
N PHE A 162 19.45 -7.21 12.99
CA PHE A 162 19.62 -6.75 11.60
C PHE A 162 20.54 -5.53 11.53
N THR A 163 21.71 -5.72 10.94
CA THR A 163 22.80 -4.74 10.94
C THR A 163 22.69 -3.75 9.78
N GLU A 164 23.38 -2.63 9.91
CA GLU A 164 23.52 -1.64 8.84
C GLU A 164 24.15 -2.24 7.58
N ALA A 165 25.16 -3.11 7.74
CA ALA A 165 25.79 -3.81 6.62
C ALA A 165 24.79 -4.72 5.89
N GLU A 166 23.93 -5.43 6.63
CA GLU A 166 22.84 -6.23 6.03
C GLU A 166 21.83 -5.33 5.27
N GLU A 167 21.47 -4.14 5.80
CA GLU A 167 20.62 -3.20 5.06
C GLU A 167 21.30 -2.72 3.77
N ASP A 168 22.57 -2.34 3.86
CA ASP A 168 23.35 -1.85 2.72
C ASP A 168 23.47 -2.92 1.61
N PHE A 169 23.63 -4.20 1.98
CA PHE A 169 23.58 -5.31 1.02
C PHE A 169 22.23 -5.40 0.31
N VAL A 170 21.12 -5.35 1.05
CA VAL A 170 19.77 -5.45 0.47
C VAL A 170 19.46 -4.25 -0.42
N LEU A 171 19.69 -3.02 0.06
CA LEU A 171 19.38 -1.81 -0.68
C LEU A 171 20.32 -1.59 -1.87
N GLY A 172 21.61 -1.86 -1.70
CA GLY A 172 22.61 -1.72 -2.75
C GLY A 172 22.28 -2.60 -3.95
N SER A 173 22.04 -3.89 -3.70
CA SER A 173 21.66 -4.85 -4.73
C SER A 173 20.27 -4.57 -5.31
N TRP A 174 19.28 -4.21 -4.48
CA TRP A 174 17.95 -3.83 -4.96
C TRP A 174 17.99 -2.68 -5.97
N ASN A 175 18.82 -1.66 -5.70
CA ASN A 175 18.97 -0.51 -6.59
C ASN A 175 19.49 -0.88 -7.97
N VAL A 176 20.25 -1.97 -8.10
CA VAL A 176 20.73 -2.49 -9.39
C VAL A 176 19.66 -3.35 -10.05
N ILE A 177 19.09 -4.33 -9.34
CA ILE A 177 18.17 -5.31 -9.94
C ILE A 177 16.80 -4.73 -10.32
N LYS A 178 16.34 -3.67 -9.64
CA LYS A 178 15.02 -3.07 -9.91
C LYS A 178 14.92 -2.39 -11.28
N GLU A 179 16.05 -2.00 -11.88
CA GLU A 179 16.08 -1.41 -13.23
C GLU A 179 15.62 -2.42 -14.30
N ASN A 180 15.82 -3.73 -14.04
CA ASN A 180 15.37 -4.83 -14.88
C ASN A 180 14.17 -5.59 -14.28
N ALA A 181 13.26 -4.86 -13.62
CA ALA A 181 12.08 -5.38 -12.92
C ALA A 181 11.23 -6.38 -13.70
N ALA A 182 11.10 -6.21 -15.03
CA ALA A 182 10.31 -7.10 -15.87
C ALA A 182 10.91 -8.52 -15.92
N THR A 183 12.18 -8.62 -16.27
CA THR A 183 12.93 -9.87 -16.35
C THR A 183 13.10 -10.50 -14.96
N LEU A 184 13.37 -9.68 -13.95
CA LEU A 184 13.50 -10.14 -12.56
C LEU A 184 12.24 -10.84 -12.08
N GLY A 185 11.07 -10.23 -12.31
CA GLY A 185 9.80 -10.78 -11.86
C GLY A 185 9.41 -12.06 -12.61
N LEU A 186 9.71 -12.15 -13.91
CA LEU A 186 9.50 -13.37 -14.68
C LEU A 186 10.37 -14.52 -14.17
N ASN A 187 11.68 -14.30 -14.05
CA ASN A 187 12.63 -15.34 -13.61
C ASN A 187 12.27 -15.86 -12.22
N PHE A 188 11.89 -14.96 -11.30
CA PHE A 188 11.43 -15.33 -9.97
C PHE A 188 10.28 -16.35 -10.00
N PHE A 189 9.27 -16.11 -10.83
CA PHE A 189 8.11 -17.00 -10.92
C PHE A 189 8.37 -18.28 -11.71
N LEU A 190 9.16 -18.22 -12.78
CA LEU A 190 9.60 -19.43 -13.48
C LEU A 190 10.30 -20.38 -12.50
N ARG A 191 11.20 -19.85 -11.66
CA ARG A 191 11.90 -20.63 -10.64
C ARG A 191 10.97 -21.24 -9.61
N ILE A 192 9.96 -20.49 -9.13
CA ILE A 192 8.92 -21.02 -8.24
C ILE A 192 8.20 -22.21 -8.90
N PHE A 193 7.82 -22.09 -10.17
CA PHE A 193 7.09 -23.13 -10.88
C PHE A 193 7.97 -24.30 -11.32
N GLU A 194 9.27 -24.10 -11.48
CA GLU A 194 10.24 -25.18 -11.67
C GLU A 194 10.41 -26.00 -10.40
N ILE A 195 10.52 -25.34 -9.24
CA ILE A 195 10.69 -26.00 -7.93
C ILE A 195 9.40 -26.69 -7.49
N ALA A 196 8.27 -26.01 -7.66
CA ALA A 196 6.97 -26.48 -7.23
C ALA A 196 5.89 -26.15 -8.28
N PRO A 197 5.75 -26.97 -9.34
CA PRO A 197 4.83 -26.71 -10.45
C PRO A 197 3.37 -26.52 -10.03
N SER A 198 2.93 -27.22 -8.99
CA SER A 198 1.58 -27.13 -8.43
C SER A 198 1.22 -25.74 -7.91
N THR A 199 2.22 -24.92 -7.55
CA THR A 199 2.00 -23.56 -7.01
C THR A 199 1.44 -22.58 -8.02
N SER A 200 1.62 -22.85 -9.33
CA SER A 200 0.99 -22.07 -10.41
C SER A 200 -0.53 -21.98 -10.26
N SER A 201 -1.16 -23.03 -9.73
CA SER A 201 -2.61 -23.10 -9.50
C SER A 201 -3.11 -22.17 -8.39
N LEU A 202 -2.22 -21.73 -7.49
CA LEU A 202 -2.51 -20.83 -6.36
C LEU A 202 -2.62 -19.36 -6.83
N PHE A 203 -2.00 -19.03 -7.96
CA PHE A 203 -2.09 -17.71 -8.56
C PHE A 203 -3.32 -17.63 -9.47
N SER A 204 -4.46 -17.19 -8.94
CA SER A 204 -5.73 -17.13 -9.69
C SER A 204 -5.64 -16.35 -11.01
N PHE A 205 -4.78 -15.33 -11.06
CA PHE A 205 -4.54 -14.54 -12.26
C PHE A 205 -3.74 -15.25 -13.37
N LEU A 206 -3.22 -16.46 -13.11
CA LEU A 206 -2.55 -17.30 -14.11
C LEU A 206 -3.48 -18.34 -14.73
N ARG A 207 -4.54 -18.76 -14.02
CA ARG A 207 -5.40 -19.88 -14.41
C ARG A 207 -6.14 -19.67 -15.75
N ASP A 208 -6.58 -18.44 -16.02
CA ASP A 208 -7.32 -18.07 -17.22
C ASP A 208 -6.53 -17.12 -18.15
N SER A 209 -5.23 -16.96 -17.90
CA SER A 209 -4.38 -16.07 -18.70
C SER A 209 -4.05 -16.71 -20.04
N ARG A 210 -4.54 -16.13 -21.14
CA ARG A 210 -4.04 -16.41 -22.51
C ARG A 210 -2.70 -15.73 -22.80
N VAL A 211 -2.27 -14.86 -21.88
CA VAL A 211 -1.01 -14.12 -21.95
C VAL A 211 0.07 -15.00 -21.32
N SER A 212 1.18 -15.17 -22.05
CA SER A 212 2.36 -15.88 -21.57
C SER A 212 2.91 -15.26 -20.29
N LEU A 213 3.62 -16.04 -19.49
CA LEU A 213 4.08 -15.61 -18.16
C LEU A 213 4.94 -14.33 -18.22
N ASP A 214 5.79 -14.22 -19.23
CA ASP A 214 6.68 -13.07 -19.50
C ASP A 214 5.92 -11.77 -19.81
N GLN A 215 4.71 -11.89 -20.34
CA GLN A 215 3.86 -10.75 -20.70
C GLN A 215 2.77 -10.46 -19.67
N ASN A 216 2.65 -11.25 -18.60
CA ASN A 216 1.57 -11.10 -17.63
C ASN A 216 1.81 -9.90 -16.67
N PRO A 217 1.03 -8.81 -16.76
CA PRO A 217 1.28 -7.60 -15.96
C PRO A 217 0.95 -7.80 -14.48
N LYS A 218 0.05 -8.74 -14.14
CA LYS A 218 -0.31 -9.05 -12.75
C LYS A 218 0.81 -9.83 -12.06
N LEU A 219 1.43 -10.78 -12.78
CA LEU A 219 2.59 -11.53 -12.31
C LEU A 219 3.76 -10.58 -12.02
N LYS A 220 4.09 -9.71 -12.97
CA LYS A 220 5.14 -8.70 -12.82
C LYS A 220 4.91 -7.80 -11.60
N ARG A 221 3.69 -7.31 -11.41
CA ARG A 221 3.35 -6.44 -10.26
C ARG A 221 3.48 -7.20 -8.94
N HIS A 222 3.06 -8.46 -8.90
CA HIS A 222 3.16 -9.29 -7.70
C HIS A 222 4.63 -9.51 -7.33
N ALA A 223 5.47 -9.91 -8.27
CA ALA A 223 6.91 -10.08 -8.03
C ALA A 223 7.54 -8.81 -7.48
N MET A 224 7.28 -7.66 -8.11
CA MET A 224 7.80 -6.37 -7.65
C MET A 224 7.32 -6.00 -6.24
N THR A 225 6.10 -6.39 -5.89
CA THR A 225 5.59 -6.18 -4.53
C THR A 225 6.38 -7.02 -3.52
N VAL A 226 6.66 -8.28 -3.83
CA VAL A 226 7.49 -9.16 -2.97
C VAL A 226 8.88 -8.55 -2.75
N PHE A 227 9.62 -8.25 -3.82
CA PHE A 227 10.97 -7.67 -3.69
C PHE A 227 10.97 -6.32 -2.95
N SER A 228 10.05 -5.42 -3.29
CA SER A 228 9.95 -4.11 -2.62
C SER A 228 9.63 -4.26 -1.13
N MET A 229 8.70 -5.15 -0.77
CA MET A 229 8.35 -5.38 0.63
C MET A 229 9.49 -6.03 1.40
N THR A 230 10.25 -6.95 0.79
CA THR A 230 11.46 -7.50 1.40
C THR A 230 12.52 -6.41 1.63
N CYS A 231 12.72 -5.49 0.68
CA CYS A 231 13.60 -4.36 0.87
C CYS A 231 13.14 -3.43 2.00
N ASP A 232 11.84 -3.10 2.02
CA ASP A 232 11.26 -2.27 3.06
C ASP A 232 11.35 -2.93 4.44
N SER A 233 11.28 -4.26 4.49
CA SER A 233 11.46 -5.03 5.73
C SER A 233 12.89 -4.93 6.27
N ALA A 234 13.91 -4.97 5.41
CA ALA A 234 15.31 -4.78 5.82
C ALA A 234 15.53 -3.42 6.49
N VAL A 235 14.99 -2.35 5.88
CA VAL A 235 15.03 -1.00 6.46
C VAL A 235 14.32 -0.96 7.81
N GLN A 236 13.14 -1.57 7.92
CA GLN A 236 12.38 -1.59 9.16
C GLN A 236 13.04 -2.42 10.25
N LEU A 237 13.70 -3.53 9.90
CA LEU A 237 14.44 -4.33 10.86
C LEU A 237 15.64 -3.56 11.41
N HIS A 238 16.42 -2.89 10.57
CA HIS A 238 17.56 -2.10 11.05
C HIS A 238 17.09 -0.88 11.88
N THR A 239 16.03 -0.20 11.47
CA THR A 239 15.60 1.06 12.11
C THR A 239 14.63 0.87 13.29
N LEU A 240 13.73 -0.13 13.22
CA LEU A 240 12.64 -0.36 14.18
C LEU A 240 12.79 -1.70 14.92
N GLY A 241 13.74 -2.54 14.51
CA GLY A 241 13.93 -3.86 15.08
C GLY A 241 12.86 -4.90 14.76
N LYS A 242 11.81 -4.50 14.03
CA LYS A 242 10.71 -5.37 13.64
C LYS A 242 10.08 -4.87 12.36
N VAL A 243 9.43 -5.79 11.65
CA VAL A 243 8.64 -5.45 10.45
C VAL A 243 7.30 -4.86 10.88
N MET A 244 7.08 -3.61 10.50
CA MET A 244 5.87 -2.81 10.70
C MET A 244 5.27 -2.46 9.34
N VAL A 245 4.66 -3.44 8.67
CA VAL A 245 3.79 -3.14 7.53
C VAL A 245 2.51 -2.54 8.10
N LYS A 246 2.01 -1.42 7.54
CA LYS A 246 0.77 -0.77 8.00
C LYS A 246 -0.28 -1.83 8.32
N ASP A 247 -0.86 -1.79 9.53
CA ASP A 247 -1.76 -2.85 10.03
C ASP A 247 -2.78 -3.28 8.95
N ALA A 248 -3.45 -2.33 8.29
CA ALA A 248 -4.43 -2.61 7.24
C ALA A 248 -3.87 -3.35 6.00
N ILE A 249 -2.60 -3.15 5.66
CA ILE A 249 -1.92 -3.85 4.54
C ILE A 249 -1.45 -5.23 5.00
N LEU A 250 -0.84 -5.34 6.18
CA LEU A 250 -0.34 -6.63 6.68
C LEU A 250 -1.50 -7.60 6.92
N THR A 251 -2.58 -7.12 7.53
CA THR A 251 -3.82 -7.87 7.68
C THR A 251 -4.40 -8.32 6.34
N LYS A 252 -4.40 -7.44 5.31
CA LYS A 252 -4.84 -7.83 3.97
C LYS A 252 -3.96 -8.94 3.40
N LEU A 253 -2.63 -8.85 3.57
CA LEU A 253 -1.69 -9.85 3.06
C LEU A 253 -1.87 -11.18 3.76
N GLY A 254 -1.90 -11.20 5.10
CA GLY A 254 -2.15 -12.42 5.87
C GLY A 254 -3.46 -13.07 5.47
N HIS A 255 -4.53 -12.29 5.34
CA HIS A 255 -5.83 -12.80 4.90
C HIS A 255 -5.77 -13.41 3.49
N VAL A 256 -5.20 -12.73 2.49
CA VAL A 256 -5.10 -13.25 1.12
C VAL A 256 -4.27 -14.54 1.05
N HIS A 257 -3.15 -14.62 1.80
CA HIS A 257 -2.30 -15.81 1.80
C HIS A 257 -2.97 -16.99 2.54
N SER A 258 -3.69 -16.71 3.63
CA SER A 258 -4.51 -17.71 4.32
C SER A 258 -5.61 -18.27 3.40
N MET A 259 -6.34 -17.40 2.70
CA MET A 259 -7.38 -17.81 1.75
C MET A 259 -6.87 -18.61 0.55
N ALA A 260 -5.68 -18.25 0.04
CA ALA A 260 -5.06 -18.97 -1.06
C ALA A 260 -4.50 -20.34 -0.64
N GLY A 261 -4.60 -20.72 0.64
CA GLY A 261 -4.08 -21.98 1.16
C GLY A 261 -2.56 -22.05 1.16
N ILE A 262 -1.89 -20.89 1.26
CA ILE A 262 -0.43 -20.82 1.31
C ILE A 262 0.03 -21.46 2.63
N THR A 263 1.00 -22.35 2.53
CA THR A 263 1.59 -23.09 3.67
C THR A 263 3.01 -22.60 3.93
N GLN A 264 3.62 -23.06 5.03
CA GLN A 264 5.03 -22.78 5.32
C GLN A 264 5.97 -23.23 4.18
N GLU A 265 5.73 -24.42 3.59
CA GLU A 265 6.52 -24.94 2.47
C GLU A 265 6.50 -24.00 1.25
N HIS A 266 5.36 -23.34 0.99
CA HIS A 266 5.27 -22.36 -0.09
C HIS A 266 6.15 -21.13 0.16
N PHE A 267 6.24 -20.65 1.41
CA PHE A 267 7.16 -19.56 1.76
C PHE A 267 8.63 -19.98 1.59
N GLU A 268 8.97 -21.24 1.87
CA GLU A 268 10.34 -21.75 1.67
C GLU A 268 10.72 -21.85 0.18
N VAL A 269 9.81 -22.33 -0.67
CA VAL A 269 10.00 -22.32 -2.12
C VAL A 269 10.21 -20.89 -2.64
N MET A 270 9.37 -19.95 -2.18
CA MET A 270 9.50 -18.54 -2.57
C MET A 270 10.82 -17.92 -2.05
N ARG A 271 11.26 -18.26 -0.84
CA ARG A 271 12.54 -17.83 -0.29
C ARG A 271 13.70 -18.28 -1.16
N PHE A 272 13.71 -19.56 -1.54
CA PHE A 272 14.75 -20.10 -2.42
C PHE A 272 14.73 -19.38 -3.78
N ALA A 273 13.57 -19.29 -4.42
CA ALA A 273 13.43 -18.66 -5.72
C ALA A 273 13.86 -17.19 -5.68
N LEU A 274 13.55 -16.46 -4.61
CA LEU A 274 13.93 -15.06 -4.42
C LEU A 274 15.46 -14.92 -4.37
N LEU A 275 16.13 -15.70 -3.52
CA LEU A 275 17.59 -15.62 -3.36
C LEU A 275 18.32 -16.01 -4.64
N ASP A 276 17.86 -17.07 -5.31
CA ASP A 276 18.51 -17.59 -6.51
C ASP A 276 18.25 -16.70 -7.73
N THR A 277 17.12 -15.98 -7.75
CA THR A 277 16.86 -14.91 -8.74
C THR A 277 17.78 -13.70 -8.53
N ILE A 278 18.01 -13.28 -7.27
CA ILE A 278 18.91 -12.16 -6.97
C ILE A 278 20.36 -12.52 -7.33
N LYS A 279 20.78 -13.75 -7.00
CA LYS A 279 22.11 -14.28 -7.34
C LYS A 279 22.41 -14.15 -8.84
N GLU A 280 21.46 -14.50 -9.70
CA GLU A 280 21.62 -14.39 -11.15
C GLU A 280 21.52 -12.96 -11.67
N ALA A 281 20.72 -12.12 -11.02
CA ALA A 281 20.56 -10.73 -11.42
C ALA A 281 21.80 -9.87 -11.11
N VAL A 282 22.53 -10.18 -10.02
CA VAL A 282 23.75 -9.45 -9.59
C VAL A 282 24.86 -10.40 -9.12
N PRO A 283 25.39 -11.28 -10.00
CA PRO A 283 26.38 -12.27 -9.61
C PRO A 283 27.69 -11.64 -9.10
N HIS A 284 28.03 -10.45 -9.58
CA HIS A 284 29.21 -9.69 -9.14
C HIS A 284 29.09 -9.09 -7.73
N MET A 285 27.87 -8.96 -7.20
CA MET A 285 27.62 -8.49 -5.82
C MET A 285 27.35 -9.65 -4.85
N TRP A 286 27.09 -10.85 -5.38
CA TRP A 286 26.56 -11.96 -4.60
C TRP A 286 27.62 -12.59 -3.70
N CYS A 287 27.41 -12.49 -2.39
CA CYS A 287 28.24 -13.12 -1.37
C CYS A 287 27.37 -13.76 -0.26
N PRO A 288 27.94 -14.62 0.62
CA PRO A 288 27.19 -15.23 1.71
C PRO A 288 26.50 -14.21 2.63
N GLU A 289 27.13 -13.08 2.89
CA GLU A 289 26.61 -12.01 3.74
C GLU A 289 25.37 -11.36 3.10
N MET A 290 25.45 -11.04 1.80
CA MET A 290 24.31 -10.51 1.05
C MET A 290 23.16 -11.53 0.99
N ARG A 291 23.47 -12.81 0.76
CA ARG A 291 22.47 -13.89 0.79
C ARG A 291 21.75 -13.92 2.14
N ASN A 292 22.50 -13.88 3.24
CA ASN A 292 21.96 -13.92 4.59
C ASN A 292 21.10 -12.69 4.90
N ALA A 293 21.54 -11.51 4.46
CA ALA A 293 20.79 -10.26 4.64
C ALA A 293 19.41 -10.31 3.96
N TRP A 294 19.36 -10.71 2.68
CA TRP A 294 18.11 -10.89 1.95
C TRP A 294 17.22 -11.96 2.56
N ALA A 295 17.81 -13.10 2.95
CA ALA A 295 17.10 -14.20 3.55
C ALA A 295 16.43 -13.79 4.87
N LYS A 296 17.18 -13.12 5.75
CA LYS A 296 16.69 -12.64 7.04
C LYS A 296 15.60 -11.59 6.89
N ALA A 297 15.73 -10.66 5.94
CA ALA A 297 14.70 -9.68 5.64
C ALA A 297 13.41 -10.37 5.18
N TYR A 298 13.53 -11.33 4.26
CA TYR A 298 12.42 -12.14 3.79
C TYR A 298 11.75 -12.93 4.92
N ASP A 299 12.55 -13.64 5.72
CA ASP A 299 12.08 -14.49 6.81
C ASP A 299 11.23 -13.66 7.79
N LYS A 300 11.74 -12.50 8.23
CA LYS A 300 11.00 -11.59 9.12
C LYS A 300 9.75 -10.97 8.50
N LEU A 301 9.76 -10.68 7.20
CA LEU A 301 8.54 -10.25 6.51
C LEU A 301 7.49 -11.37 6.51
N THR A 302 7.89 -12.60 6.20
CA THR A 302 6.96 -13.74 6.14
C THR A 302 6.47 -14.17 7.52
N GLU A 303 7.29 -14.09 8.56
CA GLU A 303 6.85 -14.28 9.95
C GLU A 303 5.69 -13.33 10.27
N ALA A 304 5.83 -12.04 9.95
CA ALA A 304 4.78 -11.05 10.19
C ALA A 304 3.49 -11.32 9.37
N ILE A 305 3.61 -11.82 8.14
CA ILE A 305 2.45 -12.21 7.32
C ILE A 305 1.78 -13.45 7.92
N GLN A 306 2.56 -14.44 8.35
CA GLN A 306 2.06 -15.68 8.93
C GLN A 306 1.40 -15.49 10.28
N GLU A 307 1.84 -14.51 11.07
CA GLU A 307 1.13 -14.10 12.29
C GLU A 307 -0.28 -13.64 11.95
N GLU A 308 -0.44 -12.78 10.95
CA GLU A 308 -1.77 -12.35 10.48
C GLU A 308 -2.59 -13.47 9.84
N MET A 309 -1.96 -14.49 9.23
CA MET A 309 -2.66 -15.68 8.71
C MET A 309 -3.29 -16.51 9.83
N LYS A 310 -2.70 -16.51 11.03
CA LYS A 310 -3.16 -17.29 12.19
C LYS A 310 -4.26 -16.58 12.98
N THR A 311 -4.43 -15.27 12.81
CA THR A 311 -5.39 -14.46 13.58
C THR A 311 -6.82 -14.85 13.18
N PRO A 312 -7.66 -15.38 14.09
CA PRO A 312 -9.05 -15.71 13.77
C PRO A 312 -9.81 -14.42 13.43
N ALA A 313 -10.53 -14.42 12.31
CA ALA A 313 -11.33 -13.28 11.84
C ALA A 313 -12.27 -12.73 12.93
N ASP A 314 -12.78 -13.60 13.82
CA ASP A 314 -13.66 -13.23 14.93
C ASP A 314 -12.98 -12.31 15.98
N SER A 315 -11.67 -12.40 16.17
CA SER A 315 -10.94 -11.54 17.13
C SER A 315 -10.85 -10.08 16.66
N MET A 316 -10.86 -9.85 15.34
CA MET A 316 -10.84 -8.51 14.74
C MET A 316 -12.19 -7.81 14.85
N ILE A 317 -13.29 -8.56 14.72
CA ILE A 317 -14.65 -8.05 14.87
C ILE A 317 -14.86 -7.49 16.29
N VAL A 318 -14.32 -8.15 17.32
CA VAL A 318 -14.46 -7.71 18.73
C VAL A 318 -13.70 -6.41 19.01
N LYS A 319 -12.49 -6.21 18.46
CA LYS A 319 -11.74 -4.95 18.60
C LYS A 319 -12.45 -3.76 17.95
N TYR A 320 -13.07 -3.95 16.79
CA TYR A 320 -13.83 -2.89 16.11
C TYR A 320 -15.21 -2.61 16.75
N LYS A 321 -15.79 -3.60 17.45
CA LYS A 321 -17.09 -3.46 18.14
C LYS A 321 -17.03 -2.55 19.37
N LEU A 322 -15.85 -2.37 19.97
CA LEU A 322 -15.65 -1.61 21.21
C LEU A 322 -15.42 -0.10 21.01
N SER A 323 -15.35 0.42 19.77
CA SER A 323 -15.07 1.86 19.56
C SER A 323 -15.88 2.58 18.47
N SER A 324 -16.89 1.97 17.83
CA SER A 324 -17.68 2.70 16.82
C SER A 324 -18.89 3.41 17.48
N PRO A 325 -19.01 4.75 17.39
CA PRO A 325 -20.25 5.44 17.72
C PRO A 325 -21.38 4.99 16.79
N LYS A 326 -22.64 5.18 17.22
CA LYS A 326 -23.88 4.86 16.47
C LYS A 326 -23.76 5.18 14.97
N PHE A 327 -24.35 4.35 14.11
CA PHE A 327 -24.41 4.61 12.67
C PHE A 327 -25.03 5.98 12.39
N THR A 328 -24.24 6.90 11.82
CA THR A 328 -24.59 8.33 11.75
C THR A 328 -25.42 8.67 10.50
N ALA A 329 -26.03 9.86 10.48
CA ALA A 329 -26.75 10.34 9.32
C ALA A 329 -25.82 10.51 8.11
N GLU A 330 -24.57 10.92 8.34
CA GLU A 330 -23.57 11.07 7.28
C GLU A 330 -23.21 9.71 6.67
N LYS A 331 -23.08 8.64 7.48
CA LYS A 331 -22.84 7.28 6.96
C LYS A 331 -24.02 6.78 6.13
N GLU A 332 -25.25 7.03 6.59
CA GLU A 332 -26.46 6.68 5.83
C GLU A 332 -26.52 7.44 4.50
N ALA A 333 -26.28 8.75 4.49
CA ALA A 333 -26.26 9.57 3.28
C ALA A 333 -25.22 9.07 2.28
N LEU A 334 -23.99 8.76 2.72
CA LEU A 334 -22.95 8.21 1.86
C LEU A 334 -23.36 6.89 1.19
N VAL A 335 -24.06 6.00 1.93
CA VAL A 335 -24.58 4.75 1.37
C VAL A 335 -25.72 5.02 0.41
N LEU A 336 -26.70 5.86 0.77
CA LEU A 336 -27.87 6.15 -0.05
C LEU A 336 -27.53 6.91 -1.33
N ASP A 337 -26.68 7.94 -1.27
CA ASP A 337 -26.33 8.75 -2.44
C ASP A 337 -25.56 7.92 -3.47
N SER A 338 -24.63 7.08 -3.00
CA SER A 338 -23.90 6.17 -3.87
C SER A 338 -24.78 5.04 -4.39
N TRP A 339 -25.69 4.50 -3.57
CA TRP A 339 -26.71 3.54 -4.01
C TRP A 339 -27.60 4.13 -5.11
N ASN A 340 -28.11 5.35 -4.93
CA ASN A 340 -28.99 6.02 -5.89
C ASN A 340 -28.32 6.22 -7.25
N THR A 341 -27.00 6.42 -7.25
CA THR A 341 -26.19 6.47 -8.48
C THR A 341 -26.07 5.09 -9.14
N MET A 342 -25.88 4.04 -8.34
CA MET A 342 -25.65 2.67 -8.83
C MET A 342 -26.94 1.90 -9.15
N GLN A 343 -28.10 2.28 -8.59
CA GLN A 343 -29.30 1.44 -8.53
C GLN A 343 -29.82 0.97 -9.89
N SER A 344 -29.66 1.79 -10.94
CA SER A 344 -30.06 1.45 -12.30
C SER A 344 -29.18 0.36 -12.93
N ASP A 345 -27.94 0.22 -12.48
CA ASP A 345 -26.96 -0.77 -12.96
C ASP A 345 -26.68 -1.89 -11.95
N VAL A 346 -27.37 -1.92 -10.80
CA VAL A 346 -27.25 -2.98 -9.77
C VAL A 346 -27.31 -4.40 -10.34
N PRO A 347 -28.13 -4.72 -11.36
CA PRO A 347 -28.11 -6.06 -11.94
C PRO A 347 -26.76 -6.45 -12.58
N ASN A 348 -26.03 -5.51 -13.18
CA ASN A 348 -24.71 -5.78 -13.76
C ASN A 348 -23.59 -5.65 -12.71
N LEU A 349 -23.69 -4.67 -11.81
CA LEU A 349 -22.75 -4.50 -10.69
C LEU A 349 -22.79 -5.70 -9.74
N GLY A 350 -23.97 -6.21 -9.42
CA GLY A 350 -24.13 -7.41 -8.62
C GLY A 350 -23.47 -8.63 -9.27
N LEU A 351 -23.66 -8.80 -10.59
CA LEU A 351 -23.00 -9.88 -11.31
C LEU A 351 -21.48 -9.73 -11.29
N LYS A 352 -20.95 -8.52 -11.57
CA LYS A 352 -19.52 -8.20 -11.48
C LYS A 352 -18.94 -8.49 -10.10
N PHE A 353 -19.70 -8.17 -9.06
CA PHE A 353 -19.37 -8.46 -7.66
C PHE A 353 -19.21 -9.95 -7.37
N PHE A 354 -20.16 -10.79 -7.80
CA PHE A 354 -20.04 -12.24 -7.58
C PHE A 354 -19.00 -12.91 -8.48
N LEU A 355 -18.84 -12.43 -9.72
CA LEU A 355 -17.74 -12.89 -10.58
C LEU A 355 -16.38 -12.59 -9.90
N ARG A 356 -16.22 -11.43 -9.27
CA ARG A 356 -15.04 -11.12 -8.46
C ARG A 356 -14.84 -12.05 -7.27
N ILE A 357 -15.90 -12.45 -6.56
CA ILE A 357 -15.81 -13.46 -5.50
C ILE A 357 -15.25 -14.77 -6.06
N PHE A 358 -15.78 -15.23 -7.20
CA PHE A 358 -15.34 -16.47 -7.85
C PHE A 358 -13.92 -16.37 -8.43
N GLU A 359 -13.51 -15.20 -8.91
CA GLU A 359 -12.15 -14.92 -9.35
C GLU A 359 -11.15 -14.97 -8.18
N ILE A 360 -11.55 -14.50 -7.00
CA ILE A 360 -10.70 -14.50 -5.80
C ILE A 360 -10.66 -15.88 -5.14
N ALA A 361 -11.80 -16.55 -5.02
CA ALA A 361 -11.93 -17.87 -4.41
C ALA A 361 -12.82 -18.79 -5.26
N PRO A 362 -12.28 -19.46 -6.28
CA PRO A 362 -13.05 -20.32 -7.19
C PRO A 362 -13.82 -21.45 -6.50
N SER A 363 -13.30 -21.95 -5.37
CA SER A 363 -13.98 -22.98 -4.56
C SER A 363 -15.38 -22.53 -4.08
N THR A 364 -15.61 -21.22 -3.93
CA THR A 364 -16.90 -20.68 -3.49
C THR A 364 -18.02 -20.90 -4.50
N VAL A 365 -17.72 -21.18 -5.78
CA VAL A 365 -18.73 -21.60 -6.78
C VAL A 365 -19.50 -22.84 -6.28
N GLY A 366 -18.82 -23.75 -5.59
CA GLY A 366 -19.42 -24.97 -5.04
C GLY A 366 -20.47 -24.75 -3.95
N LEU A 367 -20.49 -23.56 -3.33
CA LEU A 367 -21.47 -23.17 -2.30
C LEU A 367 -22.84 -22.83 -2.91
N PHE A 368 -22.88 -22.53 -4.21
CA PHE A 368 -24.10 -22.18 -4.91
C PHE A 368 -24.68 -23.42 -5.57
N SER A 369 -25.65 -24.06 -4.92
CA SER A 369 -26.30 -25.27 -5.43
C SER A 369 -26.88 -25.10 -6.84
N PHE A 370 -27.34 -23.90 -7.19
CA PHE A 370 -27.87 -23.58 -8.52
C PHE A 370 -26.81 -23.40 -9.62
N LEU A 371 -25.51 -23.45 -9.28
CA LEU A 371 -24.39 -23.43 -10.22
C LEU A 371 -23.79 -24.83 -10.46
N ARG A 372 -24.01 -25.77 -9.53
CA ARG A 372 -23.60 -27.18 -9.65
C ARG A 372 -24.46 -27.79 -10.77
N ASN A 373 -23.89 -27.93 -11.98
CA ASN A 373 -24.56 -28.40 -13.22
C ASN A 373 -25.33 -27.33 -14.02
N ALA A 374 -24.98 -26.05 -13.91
CA ALA A 374 -25.55 -25.04 -14.79
C ALA A 374 -24.86 -25.06 -16.17
N ASP A 375 -25.62 -25.31 -17.25
CA ASP A 375 -25.15 -25.19 -18.64
C ASP A 375 -24.99 -23.73 -19.11
N VAL A 376 -25.31 -22.77 -18.23
CA VAL A 376 -25.25 -21.34 -18.50
C VAL A 376 -23.96 -20.77 -17.91
N PRO A 377 -23.11 -20.09 -18.71
CA PRO A 377 -21.93 -19.40 -18.20
C PRO A 377 -22.26 -18.47 -17.02
N LEU A 378 -21.37 -18.36 -16.04
CA LEU A 378 -21.60 -17.58 -14.81
C LEU A 378 -22.09 -16.15 -15.10
N HIS A 379 -21.48 -15.48 -16.07
CA HIS A 379 -21.84 -14.12 -16.49
C HIS A 379 -23.21 -13.99 -17.18
N LYS A 380 -23.88 -15.10 -17.51
CA LYS A 380 -25.24 -15.14 -18.07
C LYS A 380 -26.25 -15.78 -17.12
N ASN A 381 -25.85 -16.21 -15.92
CA ASN A 381 -26.71 -16.96 -15.02
C ASN A 381 -27.73 -16.04 -14.32
N PRO A 382 -29.05 -16.18 -14.59
CA PRO A 382 -30.06 -15.28 -14.04
C PRO A 382 -30.28 -15.47 -12.53
N LYS A 383 -30.05 -16.68 -12.00
CA LYS A 383 -30.15 -16.96 -10.57
C LYS A 383 -29.02 -16.29 -9.79
N LEU A 384 -27.80 -16.33 -10.35
CA LEU A 384 -26.66 -15.61 -9.79
C LEU A 384 -26.91 -14.09 -9.81
N LYS A 385 -27.37 -13.55 -10.95
CA LYS A 385 -27.72 -12.13 -11.09
C LYS A 385 -28.75 -11.69 -10.05
N ARG A 386 -29.83 -12.47 -9.87
CA ARG A 386 -30.85 -12.18 -8.84
C ARG A 386 -30.28 -12.26 -7.42
N HIS A 387 -29.50 -13.29 -7.10
CA HIS A 387 -28.89 -13.42 -5.77
C HIS A 387 -27.98 -12.22 -5.47
N ALA A 388 -27.20 -11.80 -6.45
CA ALA A 388 -26.31 -10.65 -6.31
C ALA A 388 -27.03 -9.33 -6.05
N MET A 389 -28.12 -9.08 -6.76
CA MET A 389 -28.97 -7.91 -6.52
C MET A 389 -29.52 -7.89 -5.09
N ILE A 390 -29.94 -9.05 -4.58
CA ILE A 390 -30.48 -9.16 -3.21
C ILE A 390 -29.40 -8.77 -2.18
N VAL A 391 -28.18 -9.28 -2.31
CA VAL A 391 -27.09 -8.94 -1.38
C VAL A 391 -26.77 -7.45 -1.39
N PHE A 392 -26.71 -6.83 -2.58
CA PHE A 392 -26.49 -5.40 -2.72
C PHE A 392 -27.60 -4.56 -2.08
N SER A 393 -28.86 -4.88 -2.39
CA SER A 393 -30.03 -4.19 -1.82
C SER A 393 -30.09 -4.34 -0.31
N MET A 394 -29.91 -5.56 0.20
CA MET A 394 -29.94 -5.83 1.64
C MET A 394 -28.84 -5.08 2.40
N THR A 395 -27.67 -4.89 1.77
CA THR A 395 -26.59 -4.11 2.38
C THR A 395 -26.95 -2.62 2.45
N CYS A 396 -27.61 -2.07 1.43
CA CYS A 396 -28.15 -0.72 1.47
C CYS A 396 -29.24 -0.59 2.55
N ASP A 397 -30.16 -1.55 2.62
CA ASP A 397 -31.23 -1.57 3.64
C ASP A 397 -30.68 -1.66 5.06
N SER A 398 -29.58 -2.39 5.25
CA SER A 398 -28.87 -2.50 6.52
C SER A 398 -28.42 -1.13 7.03
N ALA A 399 -27.88 -0.26 6.16
CA ALA A 399 -27.47 1.09 6.55
C ALA A 399 -28.64 1.92 7.11
N MET A 400 -29.80 1.87 6.44
CA MET A 400 -31.02 2.55 6.90
C MET A 400 -31.52 2.00 8.24
N GLN A 401 -31.47 0.68 8.42
CA GLN A 401 -31.90 0.02 9.67
C GLN A 401 -30.96 0.34 10.83
N LEU A 402 -29.65 0.35 10.59
CA LEU A 402 -28.66 0.75 11.59
C LEU A 402 -28.88 2.18 12.06
N ARG A 403 -29.24 3.10 11.15
CA ARG A 403 -29.60 4.46 11.53
C ARG A 403 -30.86 4.50 12.39
N ARG A 404 -31.94 3.87 11.92
CA ARG A 404 -33.28 4.00 12.52
C ARG A 404 -33.42 3.23 13.83
N ALA A 405 -32.89 2.03 13.89
CA ALA A 405 -33.11 1.07 14.96
C ALA A 405 -31.82 0.72 15.73
N GLY A 406 -30.65 1.18 15.29
CA GLY A 406 -29.36 0.82 15.90
C GLY A 406 -28.92 -0.62 15.66
N LYS A 407 -29.71 -1.40 14.92
CA LYS A 407 -29.47 -2.80 14.60
C LYS A 407 -30.12 -3.16 13.26
N VAL A 408 -29.60 -4.19 12.62
CA VAL A 408 -30.21 -4.76 11.41
C VAL A 408 -31.32 -5.72 11.84
N VAL A 409 -32.55 -5.44 11.39
CA VAL A 409 -33.74 -6.26 11.56
C VAL A 409 -34.20 -6.74 10.20
N VAL A 410 -33.64 -7.86 9.75
CA VAL A 410 -34.29 -8.65 8.69
C VAL A 410 -35.48 -9.35 9.35
N LYS A 411 -36.70 -9.27 8.77
CA LYS A 411 -37.91 -9.93 9.31
C LYS A 411 -37.53 -11.33 9.83
N GLU A 412 -37.97 -11.68 11.04
CA GLU A 412 -37.48 -12.85 11.77
C GLU A 412 -37.59 -14.16 10.96
N THR A 413 -38.70 -14.32 10.23
CA THR A 413 -38.92 -15.45 9.32
C THR A 413 -38.00 -15.45 8.09
N SER A 414 -37.47 -14.29 7.68
CA SER A 414 -36.53 -14.15 6.57
C SER A 414 -35.07 -14.34 7.01
N VAL A 415 -34.67 -13.85 8.19
CA VAL A 415 -33.28 -14.00 8.67
C VAL A 415 -32.96 -15.45 9.03
N GLN A 416 -33.92 -16.17 9.62
CA GLN A 416 -33.79 -17.60 9.91
C GLN A 416 -33.67 -18.43 8.62
N LYS A 417 -34.44 -18.10 7.58
CA LYS A 417 -34.35 -18.74 6.26
C LYS A 417 -32.99 -18.47 5.59
N LEU A 418 -32.51 -17.22 5.66
CA LEU A 418 -31.20 -16.86 5.15
C LEU A 418 -30.08 -17.60 5.89
N GLY A 419 -30.12 -17.59 7.23
CA GLY A 419 -29.17 -18.33 8.08
C GLY A 419 -29.14 -19.81 7.76
N ASN A 420 -30.31 -20.47 7.71
CA ASN A 420 -30.42 -21.88 7.32
C ASN A 420 -29.86 -22.17 5.92
N THR A 421 -30.14 -21.29 4.95
CA THR A 421 -29.66 -21.46 3.57
C THR A 421 -28.13 -21.35 3.50
N HIS A 422 -27.53 -20.36 4.16
CA HIS A 422 -26.07 -20.17 4.19
C HIS A 422 -25.39 -21.30 4.97
N PHE A 423 -25.99 -21.76 6.07
CA PHE A 423 -25.52 -22.90 6.84
C PHE A 423 -25.51 -24.19 5.99
N LYS A 424 -26.63 -24.54 5.35
CA LYS A 424 -26.73 -25.74 4.48
C LYS A 424 -25.81 -25.68 3.27
N ALA A 425 -25.49 -24.48 2.77
CA ALA A 425 -24.54 -24.29 1.69
C ALA A 425 -23.07 -24.46 2.12
N GLY A 426 -22.79 -24.60 3.42
CA GLY A 426 -21.43 -24.69 3.95
C GLY A 426 -20.71 -23.34 3.99
N VAL A 427 -21.47 -22.23 4.09
CA VAL A 427 -20.87 -20.90 4.18
C VAL A 427 -20.19 -20.74 5.53
N MET A 428 -18.90 -20.39 5.53
CA MET A 428 -18.11 -20.10 6.73
C MET A 428 -17.94 -18.58 6.91
N THR A 429 -17.45 -18.16 8.07
CA THR A 429 -17.22 -16.73 8.39
C THR A 429 -16.33 -16.04 7.36
N GLU A 430 -15.32 -16.75 6.87
CA GLU A 430 -14.33 -16.29 5.88
C GLU A 430 -15.00 -15.89 4.55
N HIS A 431 -16.10 -16.55 4.18
CA HIS A 431 -16.84 -16.18 2.97
C HIS A 431 -17.54 -14.83 3.08
N PHE A 432 -17.98 -14.42 4.28
CA PHE A 432 -18.56 -13.09 4.48
C PHE A 432 -17.50 -12.00 4.32
N GLU A 433 -16.27 -12.24 4.78
CA GLU A 433 -15.16 -11.29 4.62
C GLU A 433 -14.72 -11.13 3.16
N LEU A 434 -14.66 -12.24 2.41
CA LEU A 434 -14.46 -12.20 0.96
C LEU A 434 -15.56 -11.38 0.27
N THR A 435 -16.80 -11.64 0.65
CA THR A 435 -17.99 -10.96 0.12
C THR A 435 -17.90 -9.45 0.41
N ARG A 436 -17.51 -9.06 1.62
CA ARG A 436 -17.26 -7.67 2.01
C ARG A 436 -16.21 -7.00 1.11
N TYR A 437 -15.06 -7.64 0.92
CA TYR A 437 -13.99 -7.11 0.09
C TYR A 437 -14.45 -6.92 -1.36
N ALA A 438 -15.05 -7.95 -1.95
CA ALA A 438 -15.51 -7.92 -3.33
C ALA A 438 -16.60 -6.86 -3.54
N LEU A 439 -17.51 -6.68 -2.56
CA LEU A 439 -18.54 -5.65 -2.58
C LEU A 439 -17.91 -4.25 -2.61
N LEU A 440 -17.00 -3.95 -1.68
CA LEU A 440 -16.36 -2.63 -1.57
C LEU A 440 -15.55 -2.26 -2.82
N GLU A 441 -14.77 -3.19 -3.38
CA GLU A 441 -14.05 -2.92 -4.64
C GLU A 441 -15.01 -2.74 -5.82
N THR A 442 -16.18 -3.39 -5.81
CA THR A 442 -17.17 -3.23 -6.88
C THR A 442 -17.81 -1.84 -6.82
N ILE A 443 -18.17 -1.38 -5.63
CA ILE A 443 -18.71 -0.03 -5.40
C ILE A 443 -17.68 1.03 -5.78
N LYS A 444 -16.42 0.85 -5.36
CA LYS A 444 -15.31 1.76 -5.70
C LYS A 444 -15.15 1.97 -7.21
N GLU A 445 -15.28 0.90 -7.99
CA GLU A 445 -15.19 0.98 -9.45
C GLU A 445 -16.46 1.54 -10.10
N ALA A 446 -17.62 1.34 -9.49
CA ALA A 446 -18.89 1.83 -10.01
C ALA A 446 -19.04 3.35 -9.82
N VAL A 447 -18.58 3.88 -8.69
CA VAL A 447 -18.71 5.31 -8.34
C VAL A 447 -17.38 5.90 -7.86
N PRO A 448 -16.32 5.90 -8.70
CA PRO A 448 -14.98 6.30 -8.30
C PRO A 448 -14.89 7.76 -7.85
N TYR A 449 -15.78 8.63 -8.37
CA TYR A 449 -15.83 10.06 -8.02
C TYR A 449 -16.45 10.33 -6.64
N MET A 450 -17.28 9.41 -6.12
CA MET A 450 -17.86 9.49 -4.77
C MET A 450 -16.99 8.76 -3.73
N TRP A 451 -16.09 7.90 -4.20
CA TRP A 451 -15.37 6.98 -3.35
C TRP A 451 -14.42 7.71 -2.39
N SER A 452 -14.67 7.54 -1.09
CA SER A 452 -13.87 8.10 -0.01
C SER A 452 -13.63 7.06 1.08
N PRO A 453 -12.61 7.23 1.95
CA PRO A 453 -12.43 6.40 3.13
C PRO A 453 -13.69 6.33 4.02
N GLN A 454 -14.42 7.44 4.14
CA GLN A 454 -15.66 7.55 4.90
C GLN A 454 -16.77 6.70 4.28
N MET A 455 -16.94 6.79 2.96
CA MET A 455 -17.91 5.99 2.22
C MET A 455 -17.58 4.50 2.29
N LYS A 456 -16.29 4.13 2.14
CA LYS A 456 -15.81 2.76 2.34
C LYS A 456 -16.20 2.23 3.70
N ASN A 457 -15.96 3.01 4.76
CA ASN A 457 -16.31 2.62 6.13
C ASN A 457 -17.82 2.49 6.33
N ALA A 458 -18.63 3.38 5.75
CA ALA A 458 -20.08 3.33 5.85
C ALA A 458 -20.66 2.05 5.21
N TRP A 459 -20.25 1.73 3.98
CA TRP A 459 -20.65 0.49 3.30
C TRP A 459 -20.14 -0.76 4.00
N ALA A 460 -18.91 -0.72 4.51
CA ALA A 460 -18.33 -1.82 5.27
C ALA A 460 -19.12 -2.11 6.54
N GLU A 461 -19.42 -1.09 7.34
CA GLU A 461 -20.18 -1.24 8.59
C GLU A 461 -21.62 -1.72 8.33
N ALA A 462 -22.26 -1.23 7.26
CA ALA A 462 -23.58 -1.73 6.84
C ALA A 462 -23.53 -3.22 6.47
N PHE A 463 -22.52 -3.65 5.73
CA PHE A 463 -22.32 -5.06 5.40
C PHE A 463 -22.00 -5.91 6.63
N ASP A 464 -21.09 -5.46 7.49
CA ASP A 464 -20.59 -6.20 8.66
C ASP A 464 -21.73 -6.51 9.64
N ASN A 465 -22.66 -5.58 9.82
CA ASN A 465 -23.84 -5.79 10.65
C ASN A 465 -24.88 -6.72 10.00
N LEU A 466 -25.07 -6.65 8.68
CA LEU A 466 -25.91 -7.61 7.97
C LEU A 466 -25.34 -9.03 8.06
N ALA A 467 -24.04 -9.17 7.82
CA ALA A 467 -23.32 -10.43 7.93
C ALA A 467 -23.37 -10.97 9.37
N ALA A 468 -23.26 -10.12 10.39
CA ALA A 468 -23.42 -10.51 11.79
C ALA A 468 -24.81 -11.10 12.07
N ALA A 469 -25.88 -10.46 11.59
CA ALA A 469 -27.25 -10.96 11.74
C ALA A 469 -27.46 -12.32 11.05
N ILE A 470 -26.88 -12.52 9.86
CA ILE A 470 -26.96 -13.81 9.15
C ILE A 470 -26.17 -14.88 9.88
N ARG A 471 -24.94 -14.58 10.34
CA ARG A 471 -24.10 -15.52 11.10
C ARG A 471 -24.72 -15.93 12.43
N GLU A 472 -25.36 -15.00 13.13
CA GLU A 472 -26.11 -15.32 14.34
C GLU A 472 -27.26 -16.30 14.05
N ALA A 473 -28.00 -16.07 12.96
CA ALA A 473 -29.03 -17.00 12.51
C ALA A 473 -28.49 -18.35 12.03
N MET A 474 -27.25 -18.43 11.51
CA MET A 474 -26.59 -19.69 11.15
C MET A 474 -26.25 -20.52 12.39
N ARG A 475 -25.82 -19.88 13.50
CA ARG A 475 -25.47 -20.55 14.76
C ARG A 475 -26.66 -21.22 15.45
N ALA A 476 -27.89 -20.84 15.10
CA ALA A 476 -29.11 -21.49 15.59
C ALA A 476 -29.31 -22.92 15.06
N TYR A 477 -28.50 -23.36 14.09
CA TYR A 477 -28.52 -24.72 13.54
C TYR A 477 -27.23 -25.45 13.95
N PRO A 478 -27.30 -26.53 14.74
CA PRO A 478 -26.11 -27.31 15.09
C PRO A 478 -25.54 -27.99 13.84
N SER A 479 -24.21 -27.99 13.70
CA SER A 479 -23.47 -28.82 12.75
C SER A 479 -23.90 -30.29 12.90
N LEU A 480 -24.44 -30.86 11.81
CA LEU A 480 -24.73 -32.29 11.70
C LEU A 480 -23.45 -33.11 11.69
#